data_AF-A0A6X8S614-F1
#
_entry.id   AF-A0A6X8S614-F1
#
_cell.length_a   1.000
_cell.length_b   1.000
_cell.length_c   1.000
_cell.angle_alpha   90.00
_cell.angle_beta   90.00
_cell.angle_gamma   90.00
#
_symmetry.space_group_name_H-M   'P 1'
#
loop_
_entity.id
_entity.type
_entity.pdbx_description
1 polymer ?
#
loop_
_entity_poly.entity_id
_entity_poly.type
_entity_poly.pdbx_seq_one_letter_code
_entity_poly.pdbx_strand_id
1 'polypeptide(L)'
;MTIKILVVSNDGHEKLIVLSPVNDLAKITKSLRTSENRMVCVIQDNNRILRWDRNYASRAKNHWRKVAPDRFEILGTVEHIHYVGKC
;
A
#
# COMPACT_ATOMS: atom_id res chain seq x y z
N MET A 1 -13.83 1.48 -19.45
CA MET A 1 -13.40 1.01 -18.12
C MET A 1 -11.94 1.35 -17.96
N THR A 2 -11.63 2.28 -17.05
CA THR A 2 -10.25 2.69 -16.78
C THR A 2 -9.85 2.21 -15.40
N ILE A 3 -8.82 1.36 -15.34
CA ILE A 3 -8.24 0.88 -14.08
C ILE A 3 -6.94 1.63 -13.82
N LYS A 4 -6.82 2.17 -12.62
CA LYS A 4 -5.63 2.84 -12.10
C LYS A 4 -5.21 2.17 -10.80
N ILE A 5 -3.92 2.15 -10.51
CA ILE A 5 -3.40 1.83 -9.17
C ILE A 5 -2.81 3.11 -8.58
N LEU A 6 -3.32 3.52 -7.43
CA LEU A 6 -2.71 4.52 -6.56
C LEU A 6 -1.74 3.81 -5.61
N VAL A 7 -0.51 4.26 -5.58
CA VAL A 7 0.53 3.81 -4.66
C VAL A 7 0.97 5.01 -3.84
N VAL A 8 1.07 4.84 -2.53
CA VAL A 8 1.58 5.87 -1.63
C VAL A 8 2.81 5.32 -0.93
N SER A 9 3.92 6.03 -1.07
CA SER A 9 5.18 5.72 -0.41
C SER A 9 5.13 6.06 1.09
N ASN A 10 6.11 5.57 1.84
CA ASN A 10 6.18 5.81 3.29
C ASN A 10 6.23 7.31 3.66
N ASP A 11 6.90 8.12 2.85
CA ASP A 11 7.01 9.57 2.99
C ASP A 11 5.77 10.34 2.48
N GLY A 12 4.77 9.63 1.94
CA GLY A 12 3.50 10.21 1.51
C GLY A 12 3.46 10.65 0.05
N HIS A 13 4.49 10.41 -0.76
CA HIS A 13 4.40 10.66 -2.20
C HIS A 13 3.40 9.71 -2.87
N GLU A 14 2.54 10.29 -3.70
CA GLU A 14 1.54 9.55 -4.45
C GLU A 14 2.00 9.27 -5.89
N LYS A 15 1.77 8.05 -6.36
CA LYS A 15 1.99 7.66 -7.75
C LYS A 15 0.75 6.95 -8.30
N LEU A 16 0.26 7.43 -9.43
CA LEU A 16 -0.85 6.82 -10.15
C LEU A 16 -0.33 6.04 -11.37
N ILE A 17 -0.69 4.77 -11.47
CA ILE A 17 -0.31 3.88 -12.58
C ILE A 17 -1.57 3.54 -13.35
N VAL A 18 -1.65 3.94 -14.61
CA VAL A 18 -2.77 3.59 -15.52
C VAL A 18 -2.51 2.20 -16.09
N LEU A 19 -3.51 1.32 -16.03
CA LEU A 19 -3.41 -0.03 -16.56
C LEU A 19 -4.20 -0.22 -17.86
N SER A 20 -3.63 -1.02 -18.75
CA SER A 20 -4.28 -1.54 -19.95
C SER A 20 -5.06 -2.82 -19.61
N PRO A 21 -6.15 -3.16 -20.34
CA PRO A 21 -6.96 -4.37 -20.08
C PRO A 21 -6.19 -5.71 -20.11
N VAL A 22 -5.03 -5.76 -20.78
CA VAL A 22 -4.17 -6.96 -20.87
C VAL A 22 -3.31 -7.19 -19.62
N ASN A 23 -3.27 -6.23 -18.70
CA ASN A 23 -2.43 -6.29 -17.52
C ASN A 23 -3.05 -7.19 -16.45
N ASP A 24 -2.24 -8.11 -15.91
CA ASP A 24 -2.62 -8.88 -14.70
C ASP A 24 -2.62 -7.95 -13.48
N LEU A 25 -3.79 -7.40 -13.18
CA LEU A 25 -4.04 -6.49 -12.06
C LEU A 25 -3.58 -7.09 -10.73
N ALA A 26 -3.82 -8.38 -10.49
CA ALA A 26 -3.49 -9.03 -9.23
C ALA A 26 -1.97 -9.11 -9.05
N LYS A 27 -1.25 -9.49 -10.12
CA LYS A 27 0.21 -9.54 -10.13
C LYS A 27 0.84 -8.17 -9.91
N ILE A 28 0.40 -7.15 -10.64
CA ILE A 28 0.94 -5.79 -10.52
C ILE A 28 0.64 -5.20 -9.14
N THR A 29 -0.60 -5.33 -8.66
CA THR A 29 -0.96 -4.83 -7.33
C THR A 29 -0.14 -5.52 -6.24
N LYS A 30 0.16 -6.81 -6.37
CA LYS A 30 1.02 -7.54 -5.44
C LYS A 30 2.47 -7.09 -5.51
N SER A 31 3.03 -6.81 -6.70
CA SER A 31 4.41 -6.36 -6.84
C SER A 31 4.65 -4.95 -6.27
N LEU A 32 3.61 -4.13 -6.16
CA LEU A 32 3.69 -2.79 -5.58
C LEU A 32 3.65 -2.77 -4.04
N ARG A 33 3.39 -3.91 -3.40
CA ARG A 33 3.36 -4.07 -1.93
C ARG A 33 4.76 -4.29 -1.36
N THR A 34 5.59 -3.24 -1.42
CA THR A 34 7.01 -3.25 -1.01
C THR A 34 7.24 -2.56 0.33
N SER A 35 8.44 -2.72 0.93
CA SER A 35 8.78 -2.01 2.18
C SER A 35 8.81 -0.49 2.04
N GLU A 36 8.90 0.03 0.82
CA GLU A 36 8.97 1.47 0.54
C GLU A 36 7.58 2.12 0.45
N ASN A 37 6.54 1.30 0.33
CA ASN A 37 5.16 1.75 0.18
C ASN A 37 4.35 1.48 1.45
N ARG A 38 3.39 2.37 1.71
CA ARG A 38 2.47 2.23 2.85
C ARG A 38 1.06 1.88 2.44
N MET A 39 0.66 2.25 1.22
CA MET A 39 -0.68 1.98 0.71
C MET A 39 -0.65 1.66 -0.79
N VAL A 40 -1.47 0.69 -1.17
CA VAL A 40 -1.77 0.37 -2.58
C VAL A 40 -3.28 0.27 -2.73
N CYS A 41 -3.86 1.06 -3.65
CA CYS A 41 -5.29 1.11 -3.90
C CYS A 41 -5.58 0.94 -5.40
N VAL A 42 -6.56 0.11 -5.74
CA VAL A 42 -7.09 -0.01 -7.09
C VAL A 42 -8.27 0.94 -7.23
N ILE A 43 -8.24 1.73 -8.29
CA ILE A 43 -9.27 2.70 -8.66
C ILE A 43 -9.85 2.27 -10.01
N GLN A 44 -11.15 2.12 -10.09
CA GLN A 44 -11.89 1.81 -11.31
C GLN A 44 -12.90 2.92 -11.55
N ASP A 45 -12.83 3.56 -12.72
CA ASP A 45 -13.75 4.63 -13.12
C ASP A 45 -13.90 5.70 -12.02
N ASN A 46 -12.75 6.11 -11.45
CA ASN A 46 -12.58 7.05 -10.34
C ASN A 46 -13.09 6.60 -8.96
N ASN A 47 -13.59 5.38 -8.81
CA ASN A 47 -13.97 4.81 -7.52
C ASN A 47 -12.88 3.89 -6.95
N ARG A 48 -12.59 4.00 -5.66
CA ARG A 48 -11.68 3.08 -4.97
C ARG A 48 -12.40 1.77 -4.73
N ILE A 49 -11.90 0.67 -5.30
CA ILE A 49 -12.56 -0.65 -5.21
C ILE A 49 -11.83 -1.64 -4.31
N LEU A 50 -10.51 -1.51 -4.17
CA LEU A 50 -9.69 -2.38 -3.32
C LEU A 50 -8.54 -1.58 -2.74
N ARG A 51 -8.20 -1.82 -1.47
CA ARG A 51 -7.05 -1.19 -0.82
C ARG A 51 -6.29 -2.16 0.08
N TRP A 52 -4.98 -2.00 0.12
CA TRP A 52 -4.09 -2.65 1.06
C TRP A 52 -3.22 -1.61 1.75
N ASP A 53 -3.06 -1.78 3.06
CA ASP A 53 -2.19 -0.96 3.89
C ASP A 53 -1.07 -1.84 4.44
N ARG A 54 0.14 -1.28 4.54
CA ARG A 54 1.27 -1.93 5.21
C ARG A 54 1.07 -1.86 6.72
N ASN A 55 1.28 -2.98 7.40
CA ASN A 55 1.18 -3.07 8.85
C ASN A 55 2.52 -2.72 9.49
N TYR A 56 2.62 -1.53 10.08
CA TYR A 56 3.80 -1.05 10.78
C TYR A 56 4.09 -1.77 12.12
N ALA A 57 3.08 -2.37 12.75
CA ALA A 57 3.23 -3.07 14.03
C ALA A 57 3.72 -4.52 13.88
N SER A 58 3.97 -5.00 12.65
CA SER A 58 4.44 -6.35 12.41
C SER A 58 5.96 -6.44 12.56
N ARG A 59 6.46 -7.48 13.25
CA ARG A 59 7.90 -7.81 13.26
C ARG A 59 8.45 -8.12 11.87
N ALA A 60 7.58 -8.50 10.93
CA ALA A 60 7.96 -8.71 9.53
C ALA A 60 7.99 -7.36 8.79
N LYS A 61 9.17 -6.99 8.27
CA LYS A 61 9.45 -5.69 7.61
C LYS A 61 8.51 -5.31 6.45
N ASN A 62 7.80 -6.26 5.84
CA ASN A 62 6.92 -6.04 4.69
C ASN A 62 5.58 -6.81 4.78
N HIS A 63 4.82 -6.58 5.85
CA HIS A 63 3.52 -7.22 6.05
C HIS A 63 2.36 -6.34 5.58
N TRP A 64 1.44 -6.89 4.77
CA TRP A 64 0.35 -6.15 4.15
C TRP A 64 -1.01 -6.76 4.50
N ARG A 65 -2.01 -5.91 4.71
CA ARG A 65 -3.38 -6.33 4.95
C ARG A 65 -4.34 -5.66 3.98
N LYS A 66 -5.37 -6.38 3.56
CA LYS A 66 -6.49 -5.78 2.83
C LYS A 66 -7.33 -4.97 3.81
N VAL A 67 -7.79 -3.79 3.41
CA VAL A 67 -8.67 -2.92 4.19
C VAL A 67 -9.82 -2.43 3.32
N ALA A 68 -10.88 -1.92 3.95
CA ALA A 68 -11.96 -1.26 3.21
C ALA A 68 -11.37 -0.03 2.47
N PRO A 69 -11.72 0.20 1.19
CA PRO A 69 -11.15 1.30 0.40
C PRO A 69 -11.31 2.68 1.05
N ASP A 70 -12.45 2.89 1.72
CA ASP A 70 -12.85 4.17 2.32
C ASP A 70 -12.50 4.29 3.80
N ARG A 71 -11.86 3.27 4.39
CA ARG A 71 -11.41 3.35 5.77
C ARG A 71 -10.39 4.49 5.90
N PHE A 72 -10.36 5.22 7.01
CA PHE A 72 -9.28 6.17 7.25
C PHE A 72 -7.91 5.48 7.16
N GLU A 73 -6.95 6.14 6.48
CA GLU A 73 -5.56 5.72 6.49
C GLU A 73 -4.97 6.12 7.84
N ILE A 74 -4.69 5.13 8.68
CA ILE A 74 -3.99 5.37 9.95
C ILE A 74 -2.51 5.37 9.62
N LEU A 75 -1.94 6.57 9.52
CA LEU A 75 -0.49 6.75 9.50
C LEU A 75 -0.01 6.41 10.90
N GLY A 76 0.42 5.16 11.09
CA GLY A 76 1.12 4.78 12.32
C GLY A 76 2.27 5.75 12.54
N THR A 77 2.57 6.08 13.79
CA THR A 77 3.86 6.67 14.11
C THR A 77 4.93 5.79 13.47
N VAL A 78 5.82 6.38 12.66
CA VAL A 78 7.04 5.70 12.25
C VAL A 78 7.79 5.44 13.55
N GLU A 79 7.59 4.27 14.15
CA GLU A 79 8.37 3.87 15.30
C GLU A 79 9.79 3.65 14.76
N HIS A 80 10.64 4.67 14.91
CA HIS A 80 12.08 4.45 14.97
C HIS A 80 12.35 3.63 16.25
N ILE A 81 12.03 2.33 16.20
CA ILE A 81 12.41 1.41 17.28
C ILE A 81 13.92 1.27 17.19
N HIS A 82 14.65 2.13 17.89
CA HIS A 82 16.03 1.86 18.28
C HIS A 82 16.00 0.65 19.22
N TYR A 83 16.25 -0.54 18.67
CA TYR A 83 16.51 -1.71 19.49
C TYR A 83 17.87 -1.54 20.17
N VAL A 84 17.86 -1.03 21.40
CA VAL A 84 19.03 -1.06 22.29
C VAL A 84 18.99 -2.40 23.03
N GLY A 85 19.32 -3.47 22.31
CA GLY A 85 19.56 -4.76 22.95
C GLY A 85 20.80 -4.64 23.84
N LYS A 86 20.59 -4.44 25.14
CA LYS A 86 21.57 -4.84 26.15
C LYS A 86 21.46 -6.35 26.32
N CYS A 87 22.54 -7.05 25.99
CA CYS A 87 23.14 -8.16 26.74
C CYS A 87 24.48 -8.48 26.07
#